data_AF-A0A1V1UD67-F1
#
_entry.id   AF-A0A1V1UD67-F1
#
_cell.length_a   1.000
_cell.length_b   1.000
_cell.length_c   1.000
_cell.angle_alpha   90.00
_cell.angle_beta   90.00
_cell.angle_gamma   90.00
#
_symmetry.space_group_name_H-M   'P 1'
#
loop_
_entity.id
_entity.type
_entity.pdbx_description
1 polymer ?
#
loop_
_entity_poly.entity_id
_entity_poly.type
_entity_poly.pdbx_seq_one_letter_code
_entity_poly.pdbx_strand_id
1 'polypeptide(L)'
;MRLTSAPVSVIGTGPALNEVIENGLTRAADLLGMTVPEVRNRVTINGAIEIGRAPGVIQVTFLAPLSALDEAGIGKFAREQ
;
A
#
# COMPACT_ATOMS: atom_id res chain seq x y z
N MET A 1 22.28 -3.59 9.95
CA MET A 1 20.90 -3.22 10.35
C MET A 1 19.96 -4.17 9.62
N ARG A 2 19.18 -5.02 10.31
CA ARG A 2 18.17 -5.86 9.63
C ARG A 2 17.01 -4.94 9.26
N LEU A 3 16.75 -4.77 7.96
CA LEU A 3 15.52 -4.14 7.51
C LEU A 3 14.34 -5.02 7.96
N THR A 4 13.37 -4.42 8.64
CA THR A 4 12.14 -5.11 9.08
C THR A 4 10.93 -4.71 8.24
N SER A 5 11.06 -3.64 7.46
CA SER A 5 10.04 -3.13 6.57
C SER A 5 10.68 -2.59 5.29
N ALA A 6 9.88 -2.52 4.23
CA ALA A 6 10.28 -1.99 2.93
C ALA A 6 9.10 -1.24 2.27
N PRO A 7 9.37 -0.30 1.37
CA PRO A 7 8.32 0.46 0.70
C PRO A 7 7.52 -0.46 -0.23
N VAL A 8 6.20 -0.27 -0.23
CA VAL A 8 5.28 -0.86 -1.20
C VAL A 8 4.32 0.22 -1.66
N SER A 9 3.89 0.11 -2.92
CA SER A 9 2.91 1.02 -3.50
C SER A 9 1.81 0.25 -4.21
N VAL A 10 0.56 0.60 -3.91
CA VAL A 10 -0.64 -0.06 -4.42
C VAL A 10 -1.54 0.97 -5.10
N ILE A 11 -2.02 0.65 -6.30
CA ILE A 11 -2.86 1.54 -7.08
C ILE A 11 -4.34 1.36 -6.72
N GLY A 12 -5.00 2.45 -6.37
CA GLY A 12 -6.45 2.55 -6.26
C GLY A 12 -7.05 3.12 -7.54
N THR A 13 -8.17 2.56 -7.99
CA THR A 13 -8.86 2.98 -9.23
C THR A 13 -10.37 2.99 -9.04
N GLY A 14 -11.07 3.88 -9.74
CA GLY A 14 -12.52 4.02 -9.64
C GLY A 14 -13.01 5.33 -10.26
N PRO A 15 -14.31 5.63 -10.18
CA PRO A 15 -14.91 6.80 -10.83
C PRO A 15 -14.78 8.10 -10.02
N ALA A 16 -14.59 8.02 -8.69
CA ALA A 16 -14.56 9.18 -7.79
C ALA A 16 -13.44 9.08 -6.74
N LEU A 17 -13.03 10.22 -6.18
CA LEU A 17 -11.88 10.31 -5.26
C LEU A 17 -12.04 9.45 -3.99
N ASN A 18 -13.22 9.48 -3.36
CA ASN A 18 -13.46 8.66 -2.17
C ASN A 18 -13.45 7.16 -2.50
N GLU A 19 -13.98 6.77 -3.66
CA GLU A 19 -14.01 5.37 -4.11
C GLU A 19 -12.60 4.86 -4.44
N VAL A 20 -11.75 5.66 -5.08
CA VAL A 20 -10.38 5.23 -5.41
C VAL A 20 -9.50 5.10 -4.17
N ILE A 21 -9.74 5.93 -3.14
CA ILE A 21 -9.04 5.83 -1.85
C ILE A 21 -9.41 4.52 -1.15
N GLU A 22 -10.70 4.25 -0.97
CA GLU A 22 -11.14 3.00 -0.32
C GLU A 22 -10.70 1.78 -1.14
N ASN A 23 -10.78 1.84 -2.47
CA ASN A 23 -10.26 0.78 -3.34
C ASN A 23 -8.76 0.51 -3.13
N GLY A 24 -7.93 1.56 -3.07
CA GLY A 24 -6.49 1.41 -2.86
C GLY A 24 -6.14 0.84 -1.48
N LEU A 25 -6.85 1.29 -0.43
CA LEU A 25 -6.67 0.78 0.93
C LEU A 25 -7.08 -0.70 1.04
N THR A 26 -8.23 -1.08 0.46
CA THR A 26 -8.69 -2.47 0.42
C THR A 26 -7.73 -3.35 -0.36
N ARG A 27 -7.26 -2.93 -1.55
CA ARG A 27 -6.27 -3.69 -2.33
C ARG A 27 -4.98 -3.95 -1.56
N ALA A 28 -4.49 -2.94 -0.84
CA ALA A 28 -3.28 -3.10 -0.03
C ALA A 28 -3.51 -4.04 1.16
N ALA A 29 -4.68 -3.95 1.81
CA ALA A 29 -5.07 -4.83 2.89
C ALA A 29 -5.14 -6.29 2.42
N ASP A 30 -5.84 -6.54 1.32
CA ASP A 30 -5.99 -7.86 0.71
C ASP A 30 -4.64 -8.44 0.26
N LEU A 31 -3.79 -7.63 -0.38
CA LEU A 31 -2.48 -8.04 -0.86
C LEU A 31 -1.57 -8.47 0.30
N LEU A 32 -1.58 -7.73 1.42
CA LEU A 32 -0.62 -7.90 2.50
C LEU A 32 -1.18 -8.67 3.70
N GLY A 33 -2.39 -9.22 3.60
CA GLY A 33 -3.05 -9.95 4.69
C GLY A 33 -3.32 -9.08 5.93
N MET A 34 -3.54 -7.77 5.73
CA MET A 34 -3.78 -6.79 6.80
C MET A 34 -5.25 -6.36 6.83
N THR A 35 -5.66 -5.69 7.90
CA THR A 35 -6.95 -5.00 7.93
C THR A 35 -6.84 -3.63 7.27
N VAL A 36 -7.93 -3.12 6.68
CA VAL A 36 -7.98 -1.74 6.15
C VAL A 36 -7.60 -0.68 7.21
N PRO A 37 -8.07 -0.75 8.47
CA PRO A 37 -7.61 0.16 9.52
C PRO A 37 -6.11 0.11 9.78
N GLU A 38 -5.48 -1.07 9.72
CA GLU A 38 -4.03 -1.20 9.86
C GLU A 38 -3.29 -0.51 8.69
N VAL A 39 -3.71 -0.77 7.45
CA VAL A 39 -3.13 -0.10 6.27
C VAL A 39 -3.29 1.41 6.40
N ARG A 40 -4.48 1.90 6.76
CA ARG A 40 -4.74 3.33 6.96
C ARG A 40 -3.78 3.94 8.00
N ASN A 41 -3.60 3.28 9.14
CA ASN A 41 -2.67 3.73 10.17
C ASN A 41 -1.22 3.78 9.67
N ARG A 42 -0.76 2.76 8.94
CA ARG A 42 0.60 2.73 8.35
C ARG A 42 0.77 3.87 7.36
N VAL A 43 -0.18 4.03 6.44
CA VAL A 43 -0.18 5.12 5.44
C VAL A 43 -0.13 6.49 6.11
N THR A 44 -0.85 6.70 7.21
CA THR A 44 -0.79 7.97 7.97
C THR A 44 0.57 8.22 8.64
N ILE A 45 1.20 7.18 9.18
CA ILE A 45 2.40 7.33 10.01
C ILE A 45 3.69 7.32 9.18
N ASN A 46 3.76 6.47 8.15
CA ASN A 46 4.99 6.22 7.38
C ASN A 46 4.74 6.13 5.87
N GLY A 47 3.67 6.76 5.38
CA GLY A 47 3.27 6.68 3.99
C GLY A 47 2.56 7.92 3.50
N ALA A 48 1.88 7.75 2.36
CA ALA A 48 1.06 8.77 1.73
C ALA A 48 0.01 8.15 0.82
N ILE A 49 -1.05 8.91 0.56
CA ILE A 49 -1.95 8.69 -0.58
C ILE A 49 -1.74 9.83 -1.56
N GLU A 50 -1.36 9.50 -2.79
CA GLU A 50 -1.05 10.47 -3.82
C GLU A 50 -2.03 10.34 -4.99
N ILE A 51 -2.43 11.46 -5.58
CA ILE A 51 -3.29 11.46 -6.75
C ILE A 51 -2.41 11.23 -7.99
N GLY A 52 -2.50 10.04 -8.58
CA GLY A 52 -1.82 9.73 -9.84
C GLY A 52 -2.52 10.38 -11.03
N ARG A 53 -3.85 10.27 -11.11
CA ARG A 53 -4.68 10.92 -12.13
C ARG A 53 -6.09 11.15 -11.60
N ALA A 54 -6.43 12.40 -11.29
CA ALA A 54 -7.78 12.75 -10.85
C ALA A 54 -8.83 12.52 -11.96
N PRO A 55 -10.05 12.07 -11.61
CA PRO A 55 -10.46 11.57 -10.29
C PRO A 55 -10.13 10.08 -10.07
N GLY A 56 -9.66 9.37 -11.11
CA GLY A 56 -9.81 7.92 -11.17
C GLY A 56 -8.61 7.06 -10.80
N VAL A 57 -7.47 7.64 -10.39
CA VAL A 57 -6.28 6.88 -9.98
C VAL A 57 -5.58 7.55 -8.80
N ILE A 58 -5.34 6.77 -7.75
CA ILE A 58 -4.48 7.12 -6.62
C ILE A 58 -3.41 6.06 -6.40
N GLN A 59 -2.38 6.44 -5.65
CA GLN A 59 -1.30 5.57 -5.22
C GLN A 59 -1.23 5.57 -3.70
N VAL A 60 -1.30 4.39 -3.08
CA VAL A 60 -1.16 4.18 -1.64
C VAL A 60 0.24 3.65 -1.37
N THR A 61 1.11 4.47 -0.79
CA THR A 61 2.52 4.12 -0.52
C THR A 61 2.76 4.11 0.98
N PHE A 62 3.41 3.07 1.51
CA PHE A 62 3.79 2.99 2.93
C PHE A 62 4.89 1.94 3.17
N LEU A 63 5.46 1.91 4.37
CA LEU A 63 6.39 0.86 4.77
C LEU A 63 5.62 -0.36 5.30
N ALA A 64 5.66 -1.46 4.55
CA ALA A 64 5.08 -2.74 4.94
C ALA A 64 6.13 -3.65 5.60
N PRO A 65 5.74 -4.54 6.54
CA PRO A 65 6.64 -5.57 7.06
C PRO A 65 7.16 -6.45 5.94
N LEU A 66 8.45 -6.78 5.97
CA LEU A 66 9.03 -7.68 4.97
C LEU A 66 8.36 -9.06 4.96
N SER A 67 7.88 -9.56 6.11
CA SER A 67 7.13 -10.81 6.19
C SER A 67 5.84 -10.78 5.37
N ALA A 68 5.08 -9.68 5.42
CA ALA A 68 3.87 -9.52 4.63
C ALA A 68 4.19 -9.44 3.13
N LEU A 69 5.30 -8.79 2.76
CA LEU A 69 5.78 -8.74 1.37
C LEU A 69 6.27 -10.11 0.88
N ASP A 70 6.87 -10.90 1.76
CA ASP A 70 7.30 -12.28 1.47
C ASP A 70 6.09 -13.20 1.26
N GLU A 71 5.07 -13.09 2.10
CA GLU A 71 3.80 -13.82 1.96
C GLU A 71 3.04 -13.43 0.67
N ALA A 72 3.10 -12.15 0.26
CA ALA A 72 2.59 -11.69 -1.03
C ALA A 72 3.45 -12.09 -2.25
N GLY A 73 4.61 -12.73 -2.04
CA GLY A 73 5.50 -13.16 -3.11
C GLY A 73 6.31 -12.04 -3.79
N ILE A 74 6.29 -10.82 -3.23
CA ILE A 74 6.98 -9.63 -3.79
C ILE A 74 8.19 -9.18 -2.99
N GLY A 75 8.47 -9.78 -1.83
CA GLY A 75 9.53 -9.37 -0.91
C GLY A 75 10.94 -9.39 -1.51
N LYS A 76 11.20 -10.23 -2.54
CA LYS A 76 12.48 -10.20 -3.27
C LYS A 76 12.72 -8.86 -3.97
N PHE A 77 11.70 -8.29 -4.61
CA PHE A 77 11.82 -7.04 -5.35
C PHE A 77 12.09 -5.86 -4.41
N ALA A 78 11.48 -5.90 -3.23
CA ALA A 78 11.66 -4.89 -2.19
C ALA A 78 13.09 -4.88 -1.61
N ARG A 79 13.81 -6.01 -1.67
CA ARG A 79 15.20 -6.14 -1.21
C ARG A 79 16.25 -5.82 -2.28
N GLU A 80 15.84 -5.70 -3.54
CA GLU A 80 16.68 -5.32 -4.67
C GLU A 80 16.72 -3.80 -4.92
N GLN A 81 15.88 -3.02 -4.22
CA GLN A 81 15.85 -1.55 -4.29
C GLN A 81 17.03 -0.91 -3.54
#